data_AF-A0A2D4LAM6-F1
#
_entry.id   AF-A0A2D4LAM6-F1
#
_cell.length_a   1.000
_cell.length_b   1.000
_cell.length_c   1.000
_cell.angle_alpha   90.00
_cell.angle_beta   90.00
_cell.angle_gamma   90.00
#
_symmetry.space_group_name_H-M   'P 1'
#
loop_
_entity.id
_entity.type
_entity.pdbx_description
1 polymer ?
#
loop_
_entity_poly.entity_id
_entity_poly.type
_entity_poly.pdbx_seq_one_letter_code
_entity_poly.pdbx_strand_id
1 'polypeptide(L)'
;VAAAAVAARSERQGSPASSRGFYFNTVLSLARSLAVQRPAPLEKVQKLLCMCPVDIHGIFQLDERRRDAVIALGIFLIESDLQHKDSLIPYLLRLLRGLPKVQWIEESNLRKGRGTLPVAENF
;
A
#
# COMPACT_ATOMS: atom_id res chain seq x y z
N VAL A 1 -15.58 -38.91 0.76
CA VAL A 1 -16.56 -38.41 1.74
C VAL A 1 -16.40 -36.90 1.81
N ALA A 2 -17.50 -36.20 1.60
CA ALA A 2 -17.59 -34.78 1.31
C ALA A 2 -17.31 -33.88 2.52
N ALA A 3 -16.81 -32.68 2.24
CA ALA A 3 -17.25 -31.44 2.89
C ALA A 3 -16.89 -30.25 1.99
N ALA A 4 -17.84 -29.88 1.13
CA ALA A 4 -17.92 -28.56 0.55
C ALA A 4 -18.50 -27.60 1.61
N ALA A 5 -18.02 -26.36 1.68
CA ALA A 5 -18.83 -25.18 1.36
C ALA A 5 -18.18 -23.86 1.82
N VAL A 6 -18.49 -22.84 1.01
CA VAL A 6 -18.55 -21.40 1.29
C VAL A 6 -17.24 -20.59 1.16
N ALA A 7 -17.05 -20.03 -0.04
CA ALA A 7 -16.80 -18.60 -0.15
C ALA A 7 -17.58 -18.06 -1.34
N ALA A 8 -18.67 -17.34 -1.03
CA ALA A 8 -19.55 -16.70 -1.99
C ALA A 8 -18.75 -15.76 -2.90
N ARG A 9 -18.81 -16.00 -4.21
CA ARG A 9 -18.38 -15.04 -5.22
C ARG A 9 -19.33 -13.85 -5.17
N SER A 10 -18.88 -12.74 -4.58
CA SER A 10 -19.53 -11.44 -4.71
C SER A 10 -18.76 -10.64 -5.76
N GLU A 11 -19.10 -10.86 -7.03
CA GLU A 11 -18.70 -9.96 -8.11
C GLU A 11 -19.56 -8.69 -8.02
N ARG A 12 -19.11 -7.72 -7.20
CA ARG A 12 -19.65 -6.36 -7.22
C ARG A 12 -18.75 -5.47 -8.09
N GLN A 13 -19.28 -5.18 -9.28
CA GLN A 13 -19.20 -3.92 -10.04
C GLN A 13 -17.94 -3.05 -9.83
N GLY A 14 -17.15 -2.94 -10.90
CA GLY A 14 -16.04 -2.01 -11.04
C GLY A 14 -16.47 -0.55 -10.94
N SER A 15 -16.55 -0.04 -9.72
CA SER A 15 -16.48 1.38 -9.37
C SER A 15 -15.00 1.82 -9.37
N PRO A 16 -14.62 3.11 -9.46
CA PRO A 16 -13.21 3.55 -9.28
C PRO A 16 -12.55 3.09 -7.96
N ALA A 17 -13.34 2.59 -6.99
CA ALA A 17 -12.84 1.82 -5.84
C ALA A 17 -12.15 0.49 -6.21
N SER A 18 -12.41 -0.05 -7.41
CA SER A 18 -11.91 -1.32 -7.94
C SER A 18 -10.40 -1.30 -8.20
N SER A 19 -9.86 -0.19 -8.74
CA SER A 19 -8.43 -0.09 -9.03
C SER A 19 -7.57 -0.01 -7.76
N ARG A 20 -8.06 0.65 -6.70
CA ARG A 20 -7.39 0.73 -5.40
C ARG A 20 -7.33 -0.63 -4.72
N GLY A 21 -8.47 -1.32 -4.66
CA GLY A 21 -8.54 -2.68 -4.14
C GLY A 21 -7.63 -3.64 -4.93
N PHE A 22 -7.55 -3.50 -6.25
CA PHE A 22 -6.70 -4.35 -7.09
C PHE A 22 -5.20 -4.19 -6.77
N TYR A 23 -4.70 -2.95 -6.67
CA TYR A 23 -3.29 -2.71 -6.35
C TYR A 23 -2.93 -3.26 -4.96
N PHE A 24 -3.69 -2.88 -3.93
CA PHE A 24 -3.45 -3.37 -2.58
C PHE A 24 -3.47 -4.91 -2.51
N ASN A 25 -4.46 -5.55 -3.11
CA ASN A 25 -4.53 -7.02 -3.16
C ASN A 25 -3.33 -7.65 -3.86
N THR A 26 -2.81 -7.01 -4.91
CA THR A 26 -1.62 -7.49 -5.64
C THR A 26 -0.37 -7.39 -4.75
N VAL A 27 -0.13 -6.24 -4.13
CA VAL A 27 1.03 -6.04 -3.26
C VAL A 27 0.95 -6.91 -2.00
N LEU A 28 -0.25 -7.07 -1.43
CA LEU A 28 -0.49 -7.96 -0.32
C LEU A 28 -0.25 -9.43 -0.70
N SER A 29 -0.72 -9.87 -1.87
CA SER A 29 -0.49 -11.24 -2.35
C SER A 29 1.00 -11.51 -2.53
N LEU A 30 1.77 -10.54 -3.02
CA LEU A 30 3.23 -10.61 -3.08
C LEU A 30 3.84 -10.75 -1.68
N ALA A 31 3.45 -9.88 -0.74
CA ALA A 31 3.96 -9.90 0.64
C ALA A 31 3.73 -11.27 1.31
N ARG A 32 2.52 -11.83 1.21
CA ARG A 32 2.20 -13.16 1.74
C ARG A 32 3.00 -14.28 1.08
N SER A 33 3.14 -14.21 -0.25
CA SER A 33 3.92 -15.19 -1.02
C SER A 33 5.41 -15.17 -0.62
N LEU A 34 5.94 -14.01 -0.25
CA LEU A 34 7.29 -13.88 0.30
C LEU A 34 7.37 -14.36 1.75
N ALA A 35 6.34 -14.12 2.57
CA ALA A 35 6.34 -14.50 3.98
C ALA A 35 6.43 -16.02 4.21
N VAL A 36 5.86 -16.81 3.30
CA VAL A 36 5.93 -18.29 3.33
C VAL A 36 7.34 -18.80 2.96
N GLN A 37 8.16 -18.03 2.25
CA GLN A 37 9.53 -18.43 1.89
C GLN A 37 10.45 -18.31 3.12
N ARG A 38 11.13 -19.40 3.48
CA ARG A 38 12.04 -19.45 4.64
C ARG A 38 13.41 -20.01 4.25
N PRO A 39 14.43 -19.14 4.03
CA PRO A 39 14.39 -17.69 4.04
C PRO A 39 13.83 -17.06 2.75
N ALA A 40 13.16 -15.93 2.87
CA ALA A 40 12.69 -15.12 1.75
C ALA A 40 13.90 -14.47 1.04
N PRO A 41 14.02 -14.58 -0.30
CA PRO A 41 15.11 -13.96 -1.03
C PRO A 41 15.14 -12.44 -0.84
N LEU A 42 16.27 -11.92 -0.35
CA LEU A 42 16.43 -10.49 -0.01
C LEU A 42 16.08 -9.58 -1.18
N GLU A 43 16.51 -9.93 -2.39
CA GLU A 43 16.22 -9.19 -3.63
C GLU A 43 14.72 -9.00 -3.87
N LYS A 44 13.89 -10.00 -3.52
CA LYS A 44 12.43 -9.91 -3.69
C LYS A 44 11.79 -9.07 -2.59
N VAL A 45 12.31 -9.15 -1.38
CA VAL A 45 11.87 -8.30 -0.26
C VAL A 45 12.23 -6.84 -0.52
N GLN A 46 13.39 -6.57 -1.13
CA GLN A 46 13.78 -5.24 -1.57
C GLN A 46 12.84 -4.69 -2.65
N LYS A 47 12.34 -5.52 -3.58
CA LYS A 47 11.31 -5.07 -4.54
C LYS A 47 10.03 -4.60 -3.85
N LEU A 48 9.59 -5.29 -2.80
CA LEU A 48 8.45 -4.85 -1.99
C LEU A 48 8.76 -3.53 -1.26
N LEU A 49 9.95 -3.40 -0.69
CA LEU A 49 10.40 -2.18 -0.03
C LEU A 49 10.47 -0.98 -1.00
N CYS A 50 10.90 -1.19 -2.25
CA CYS A 50 10.95 -0.14 -3.28
C CYS A 50 9.56 0.40 -3.68
N MET A 51 8.47 -0.30 -3.36
CA MET A 51 7.10 0.20 -3.55
C MET A 51 6.66 1.15 -2.43
N CYS A 52 7.40 1.18 -1.32
CA CYS A 52 7.10 2.01 -0.17
C CYS A 52 7.68 3.44 -0.35
N PRO A 53 7.23 4.42 0.46
CA PRO A 53 7.76 5.78 0.44
C PRO A 53 9.28 5.84 0.63
N VAL A 54 9.95 6.63 -0.21
CA VAL A 54 11.39 6.90 -0.05
C VAL A 54 11.58 8.21 0.70
N ASP A 55 12.59 8.23 1.57
CA ASP A 55 13.03 9.42 2.29
C ASP A 55 13.77 10.37 1.34
N ILE A 56 13.25 11.59 1.15
CA ILE A 56 13.88 12.65 0.38
C ILE A 56 14.22 13.78 1.36
N HIS A 57 15.45 13.80 1.85
CA HIS A 57 15.94 14.82 2.80
C HIS A 57 15.08 14.96 4.08
N GLY A 58 14.56 13.86 4.62
CA GLY A 58 13.71 13.83 5.81
C GLY A 58 12.22 14.06 5.53
N ILE A 59 11.83 14.16 4.25
CA ILE A 59 10.44 14.31 3.80
C ILE A 59 10.04 13.04 3.07
N PHE A 60 8.98 12.39 3.55
CA PHE A 60 8.36 11.27 2.85
C PHE A 60 7.19 11.76 2.01
N GLN A 61 7.10 11.28 0.77
CA GLN A 61 5.96 11.52 -0.10
C GLN A 61 5.02 10.32 -0.06
N LEU A 62 3.82 10.49 0.50
CA LEU A 62 2.82 9.43 0.60
C LEU A 62 1.62 9.71 -0.32
N ASP A 63 1.45 8.86 -1.32
CA ASP A 63 0.21 8.67 -2.06
C ASP A 63 -0.58 7.47 -1.48
N GLU A 64 -1.73 7.12 -2.05
CA GLU A 64 -2.50 5.96 -1.60
C GLU A 64 -1.72 4.63 -1.81
N ARG A 65 -1.04 4.47 -2.95
CA ARG A 65 -0.32 3.23 -3.30
C ARG A 65 0.86 2.93 -2.37
N ARG A 66 1.64 3.95 -2.03
CA ARG A 66 2.79 3.83 -1.14
C ARG A 66 2.35 3.52 0.29
N ARG A 67 1.20 4.04 0.74
CA ARG A 67 0.59 3.63 2.03
C ARG A 67 0.25 2.15 2.03
N ASP A 68 -0.43 1.69 0.99
CA ASP A 68 -0.79 0.29 0.79
C ASP A 68 0.43 -0.63 0.79
N ALA A 69 1.52 -0.22 0.15
CA ALA A 69 2.79 -0.94 0.17
C ALA A 69 3.42 -1.04 1.56
N VAL A 70 3.36 0.03 2.37
CA VAL A 70 3.85 0.02 3.76
C VAL A 70 3.03 -0.95 4.62
N ILE A 71 1.71 -0.98 4.44
CA ILE A 71 0.83 -1.92 5.15
C ILE A 71 1.19 -3.36 4.76
N ALA A 72 1.35 -3.65 3.47
CA ALA A 72 1.76 -4.96 3.00
C ALA A 72 3.15 -5.38 3.51
N LEU A 73 4.09 -4.44 3.61
CA LEU A 73 5.41 -4.68 4.21
C LEU A 73 5.32 -5.03 5.69
N GLY A 74 4.44 -4.37 6.44
CA GLY A 74 4.14 -4.71 7.83
C GLY A 74 3.55 -6.11 7.98
N ILE A 75 2.63 -6.49 7.10
CA ILE A 75 2.05 -7.84 7.07
C ILE A 75 3.12 -8.90 6.77
N PHE A 76 4.01 -8.64 5.80
CA PHE A 76 5.16 -9.52 5.53
C PHE A 76 6.01 -9.74 6.78
N LEU A 77 6.35 -8.68 7.53
CA LEU A 77 7.15 -8.80 8.75
C LEU A 77 6.48 -9.69 9.80
N ILE A 78 5.16 -9.56 9.99
CA ILE A 78 4.41 -10.34 10.97
C ILE A 78 4.27 -11.81 10.52
N GLU A 79 3.82 -12.05 9.28
CA GLU A 79 3.58 -13.41 8.78
C GLU A 79 4.88 -14.20 8.53
N SER A 80 6.01 -13.51 8.32
CA SER A 80 7.32 -14.16 8.06
C SER A 80 8.14 -14.48 9.30
N ASP A 81 7.63 -14.22 10.51
CA ASP A 81 8.38 -14.27 11.77
C ASP A 81 9.57 -13.29 11.81
N LEU A 82 9.36 -12.05 11.37
CA LEU A 82 10.32 -10.94 11.38
C LEU A 82 11.59 -11.17 10.55
N GLN A 83 11.45 -11.78 9.37
CA GLN A 83 12.56 -11.87 8.42
C GLN A 83 13.03 -10.48 7.97
N HIS A 84 14.35 -10.34 7.77
CA HIS A 84 15.00 -9.09 7.33
C HIS A 84 14.76 -7.88 8.26
N LYS A 85 14.43 -8.12 9.53
CA LYS A 85 14.15 -7.07 10.53
C LYS A 85 15.24 -6.01 10.63
N ASP A 86 16.50 -6.38 10.45
CA ASP A 86 17.65 -5.47 10.58
C ASP A 86 17.65 -4.39 9.49
N SER A 87 16.99 -4.64 8.35
CA SER A 87 16.80 -3.64 7.28
C SER A 87 15.43 -2.97 7.35
N LEU A 88 14.37 -3.73 7.66
CA LEU A 88 13.00 -3.24 7.55
C LEU A 88 12.56 -2.40 8.75
N ILE A 89 12.97 -2.76 9.97
CA ILE A 89 12.60 -2.02 11.19
C ILE A 89 13.21 -0.62 11.20
N PRO A 90 14.50 -0.40 10.87
CA PRO A 90 15.05 0.95 10.78
C PRO A 90 14.34 1.83 9.75
N TYR A 91 13.90 1.24 8.64
CA TYR A 91 13.10 1.94 7.63
C TYR A 91 11.74 2.39 8.20
N LEU A 92 10.99 1.48 8.83
CA LEU A 92 9.67 1.78 9.41
C LEU A 92 9.76 2.85 10.51
N LEU A 93 10.79 2.79 11.36
CA LEU A 93 11.01 3.81 12.39
C LEU A 93 11.33 5.18 11.78
N ARG A 94 12.11 5.23 10.69
CA ARG A 94 12.39 6.48 9.96
C ARG A 94 11.12 7.05 9.36
N LEU A 95 10.31 6.20 8.72
CA LEU A 95 9.03 6.59 8.14
C LEU A 95 8.11 7.18 9.23
N LEU A 96 7.97 6.50 10.37
CA LEU A 96 7.17 6.97 11.51
C LEU A 96 7.63 8.34 12.01
N ARG A 97 8.95 8.55 12.14
CA ARG A 97 9.53 9.84 12.55
C ARG A 97 9.35 10.93 11.50
N GLY A 98 9.27 10.57 10.22
CA GLY A 98 9.04 11.48 9.11
C GLY A 98 7.57 11.82 8.87
N LEU A 99 6.61 11.08 9.46
CA LEU A 99 5.18 11.34 9.30
C LEU A 99 4.74 12.79 9.62
N PRO A 100 5.28 13.48 10.65
CA PRO A 100 4.92 14.87 10.91
C PRO A 100 5.28 15.85 9.78
N LYS A 101 6.27 15.50 8.95
CA LYS A 101 6.77 16.32 7.82
C LYS A 101 6.35 15.74 6.47
N VAL A 102 5.44 14.77 6.47
CA VAL A 102 5.07 14.03 5.26
C VAL A 102 4.37 14.94 4.26
N GLN A 103 4.74 14.79 2.98
CA GLN A 103 4.02 15.39 1.88
C GLN A 103 2.96 14.40 1.39
N TRP A 104 1.69 14.70 1.66
CA TRP A 104 0.59 13.91 1.13
C TRP A 104 0.35 14.29 -0.33
N ILE A 105 0.51 13.31 -1.22
CA ILE A 105 0.18 13.46 -2.63
C ILE A 105 -1.25 12.96 -2.78
N GLU A 106 -2.19 13.89 -2.92
CA GLU A 106 -3.52 13.55 -3.40
C GLU A 106 -3.39 13.13 -4.86
N GLU A 107 -3.69 11.86 -5.16
CA GLU A 107 -3.93 11.44 -6.53
C GLU A 107 -5.18 12.19 -7.00
N SER A 108 -4.93 13.26 -7.73
CA SER A 108 -5.95 14.10 -8.32
C SER A 108 -6.87 13.23 -9.17
N ASN A 109 -8.05 12.89 -8.64
CA ASN A 109 -9.19 12.44 -9.44
C ASN A 109 -9.76 13.60 -10.29
N LEU A 110 -8.91 14.57 -10.65
CA LEU A 110 -9.20 15.84 -11.30
C LEU A 110 -9.40 15.66 -12.80
N ARG A 111 -10.32 14.75 -13.15
CA ARG A 111 -11.27 15.00 -14.23
C ARG A 111 -12.73 14.80 -13.80
N LYS A 112 -13.01 14.69 -12.48
CA LYS A 112 -14.37 14.79 -11.97
C LYS A 112 -14.48 16.02 -11.07
N GLY A 113 -14.85 17.14 -11.69
CA GLY A 113 -15.05 18.43 -11.02
C GLY A 113 -13.96 19.42 -11.36
N ARG A 114 -13.98 19.98 -12.58
CA ARG A 114 -13.49 21.35 -12.73
C ARG A 114 -14.28 22.17 -11.72
N GLY A 115 -13.58 22.92 -10.87
CA GLY A 115 -14.15 24.02 -10.12
C GLY A 115 -14.63 25.12 -11.06
N THR A 116 -15.71 24.88 -11.79
CA THR A 116 -16.65 25.94 -12.12
C THR A 116 -17.61 25.94 -10.95
N LEU A 117 -17.39 26.83 -9.98
CA LEU A 117 -18.46 27.20 -9.07
C LEU A 117 -19.67 27.58 -9.96
N PRO A 118 -20.89 27.10 -9.67
CA PRO A 118 -22.06 27.52 -10.42
C PRO A 118 -22.08 29.06 -10.41
N VAL A 119 -22.47 29.68 -11.53
CA VAL A 119 -22.43 31.15 -11.72
C VAL A 119 -23.01 31.94 -10.54
N ALA A 120 -23.95 31.34 -9.80
CA ALA A 120 -24.55 31.90 -8.60
C ALA A 120 -23.58 32.13 -7.41
N GLU A 121 -22.36 31.61 -7.44
CA GLU A 121 -21.38 31.72 -6.35
C GLU A 121 -20.16 32.61 -6.68
N ASN A 122 -20.16 33.26 -7.85
CA ASN A 122 -19.21 34.33 -8.14
C ASN A 122 -19.81 35.67 -7.68
N PHE A 123 -19.48 36.09 -6.45
CA PHE A 123 -19.83 37.41 -5.92
C PHE A 123 -19.08 38.54 -6.62
#